data_AF-A0A3D3ZSJ4-F1
#
_entry.id   AF-A0A3D3ZSJ4-F1
#
_cell.length_a   1.000
_cell.length_b   1.000
_cell.length_c   1.000
_cell.angle_alpha   90.00
_cell.angle_beta   90.00
_cell.angle_gamma   90.00
#
_symmetry.space_group_name_H-M   'P 1'
#
loop_
_entity.id
_entity.type
_entity.pdbx_description
1 polymer ?
#
loop_
_entity_poly.entity_id
_entity_poly.type
_entity_poly.pdbx_seq_one_letter_code
_entity_poly.pdbx_strand_id
1 'polypeptide(L)' 'MSERIIETDACVVEGMEWLAVRCPKMKAAYAQTGPLPLRRKPDG' A
#
# COMPACT_ATOMS: atom_id res chain seq x y z
N MET A 1 4.20 14.67 15.42
CA MET A 1 3.58 13.55 14.67
C MET A 1 4.64 13.02 13.74
N SER A 2 5.05 11.76 13.87
CA SER A 2 6.12 11.18 13.05
C SER A 2 5.48 10.49 11.86
N GLU A 3 5.38 11.19 10.74
CA GLU A 3 4.88 10.65 9.48
C GLU A 3 6.04 9.93 8.77
N ARG A 4 5.81 8.69 8.31
CA ARG A 4 6.82 7.91 7.60
C ARG A 4 6.56 8.01 6.09
N ILE A 5 7.59 8.38 5.34
CA ILE A 5 7.55 8.37 3.88
C ILE A 5 7.61 6.91 3.38
N ILE A 6 6.78 6.58 2.39
CA ILE A 6 6.82 5.29 1.69
C ILE A 6 7.86 5.38 0.58
N GLU A 7 8.94 4.61 0.68
CA GLU A 7 10.10 4.74 -0.21
C GLU A 7 10.32 3.55 -1.14
N THR A 8 9.75 2.39 -0.81
CA THR A 8 9.93 1.16 -1.59
C THR A 8 8.59 0.44 -1.77
N ASP A 9 8.52 -0.47 -2.73
CA ASP A 9 7.34 -1.33 -2.92
C ASP A 9 7.05 -2.17 -1.66
N ALA A 10 8.08 -2.55 -0.90
CA ALA A 10 7.91 -3.25 0.38
C ALA A 10 7.12 -2.42 1.40
N CYS A 11 7.33 -1.10 1.45
CA CYS A 11 6.53 -0.21 2.30
C CYS A 11 5.05 -0.17 1.87
N VAL A 12 4.77 -0.29 0.56
CA VAL A 12 3.40 -0.35 0.03
C VAL A 12 2.74 -1.68 0.42
N VAL A 13 3.47 -2.79 0.29
CA VAL A 13 3.00 -4.13 0.68
C VAL A 13 2.69 -4.18 2.17
N GLU A 14 3.58 -3.68 3.02
CA GLU A 14 3.39 -3.57 4.48
C GLU A 14 2.07 -2.84 4.81
N GLY A 15 1.83 -1.68 4.17
CA GLY A 15 0.61 -0.91 4.36
C GLY A 15 -0.65 -1.65 3.87
N MET A 16 -0.56 -2.35 2.73
CA MET A 16 -1.67 -3.13 2.20
C MET A 16 -2.00 -4.35 3.05
N GLU A 17 -1.03 -5.03 3.63
CA GLU A 17 -1.25 -6.13 4.58
C GLU A 17 -1.99 -5.62 5.83
N TRP A 18 -1.54 -4.49 6.40
CA TRP A 18 -2.20 -3.86 7.53
C TRP A 18 -3.65 -3.45 7.21
N LEU A 19 -3.89 -2.94 6.00
CA LEU A 19 -5.22 -2.55 5.52
C LEU A 19 -6.11 -3.77 5.26
N ALA A 20 -5.56 -4.84 4.69
CA ALA A 20 -6.29 -6.07 4.37
C ALA A 20 -6.83 -6.78 5.62
N VAL A 21 -6.13 -6.66 6.75
CA VAL A 21 -6.61 -7.16 8.05
C VAL A 21 -7.84 -6.39 8.55
N ARG A 22 -7.93 -5.10 8.24
CA ARG A 22 -8.98 -4.20 8.77
C ARG A 22 -10.16 -4.03 7.82
N CYS A 23 -9.93 -4.16 6.52
CA CYS A 23 -10.96 -3.97 5.50
C CYS A 23 -11.02 -5.18 4.55
N PRO A 24 -11.96 -6.11 4.77
CA PRO A 24 -12.13 -7.29 3.92
C PRO A 24 -12.37 -6.95 2.44
N LYS A 25 -13.06 -5.83 2.15
CA LYS A 25 -13.28 -5.34 0.79
C LYS A 25 -11.97 -4.94 0.10
N MET A 26 -11.05 -4.28 0.82
CA MET A 26 -9.74 -3.93 0.28
C MET A 26 -8.86 -5.16 0.06
N LYS A 27 -8.94 -6.16 0.95
CA LYS A 27 -8.27 -7.45 0.74
C LYS A 27 -8.76 -8.14 -0.54
N ALA A 28 -10.08 -8.16 -0.77
CA ALA A 28 -10.67 -8.76 -1.97
C ALA A 28 -10.30 -8.00 -3.25
N ALA A 29 -10.20 -6.66 -3.18
CA ALA A 29 -9.72 -5.86 -4.30
C ALA A 29 -8.25 -6.14 -4.61
N TYR A 30 -7.39 -6.17 -3.59
CA TYR A 30 -5.96 -6.44 -3.74
C TYR A 30 -5.67 -7.81 -4.35
N ALA A 31 -6.45 -8.84 -3.97
CA ALA A 31 -6.35 -10.17 -4.58
C ALA A 31 -6.66 -10.19 -6.09
N GLN A 32 -7.48 -9.26 -6.59
CA GLN A 32 -7.83 -9.16 -8.00
C GLN A 32 -6.87 -8.28 -8.78
N THR A 33 -6.36 -7.20 -8.17
CA THR A 33 -5.48 -6.23 -8.84
C THR A 33 -4.01 -6.64 -8.80
N GLY A 34 -3.62 -7.44 -7.81
CA GLY A 34 -2.23 -7.75 -7.54
C GLY A 34 -1.46 -6.61 -6.85
N PRO A 35 -0.11 -6.68 -6.82
CA PRO A 35 0.74 -5.72 -6.12
C PRO A 35 0.53 -4.28 -6.60
N LEU A 36 0.45 -3.34 -5.66
CA LEU A 36 0.33 -1.92 -5.96
C LEU A 36 1.72 -1.33 -6.21
N PRO A 37 1.94 -0.64 -7.35
CA PRO A 37 3.24 -0.05 -7.65
C PRO A 37 3.49 1.21 -6.82
N LEU A 38 4.71 1.40 -6.31
CA LEU A 38 5.11 2.67 -5.73
C LEU A 38 5.26 3.74 -6.83
N ARG A 39 4.50 4.83 -6.71
CA ARG A 39 4.59 5.99 -7.61
C ARG A 39 5.10 7.20 -6.84
N ARG A 40 6.43 7.31 -6.74
CA ARG A 40 7.07 8.55 -6.29
C ARG A 40 7.51 9.35 -7.51
N LYS A 41 6.72 10.36 -7.86
CA LYS A 41 7.19 11.43 -8.75
C LYS A 41 7.65 12.61 -7.88
N PRO A 42 8.72 13.32 -8.25
CA PRO A 42 9.15 14.52 -7.54
C PRO A 42 8.03 15.57 -7.41
N ASP A 43 7.14 15.63 -8.41
CA ASP A 43 6.06 16.62 -8.50
C ASP A 43 4.70 16.12 -7.95
N GLY A 44 4.64 14.89 -7.41
CA GLY A 44 3.39 14.24 -6.99
C GLY A 44 2.71 13.46 -8.12
#